data_AF-A0A833D778-F1
#
_entry.id   AF-A0A833D778-F1
#
_cell.length_a   1.000
_cell.length_b   1.000
_cell.length_c   1.000
_cell.angle_alpha   90.00
_cell.angle_beta   90.00
_cell.angle_gamma   90.00
#
_symmetry.space_group_name_H-M   'P 1'
#
loop_
_entity.id
_entity.type
_entity.pdbx_description
1 polymer ?
#
loop_
_entity_poly.entity_id
_entity_poly.type
_entity_poly.pdbx_seq_one_letter_code
_entity_poly.pdbx_strand_id
1 'polypeptide(L)'
;ERQRSKDQVNIVAITDRQVGFALAGPRSRELLSRVVREDVSNKALPFLSLRTMDIGMVPARIGRISFTGELGYEIWCGMRWQRALMGSLREAGKDLGLKLFGGRALGSLRIEKGFGSWAREYRPIYGPEEAGLSRFLRQDGGEFIGRAAAEAAHKQGPERKLVLMSVETKDADAFGDEPIWHNGKVVGWVTSGSYGHTVKMSLVLGYVPAGIAAEKSGFEIEILGERFPAHILPAAAVDPKGERMRA
;
A
#
# COMPACT_ATOMS: atom_id res chain seq x y z
N GLU A 1 -24.19 25.76 35.27
CA GLU A 1 -23.80 26.06 33.88
C GLU A 1 -22.91 24.95 33.34
N ARG A 2 -23.17 24.39 32.16
CA ARG A 2 -22.27 23.41 31.53
C ARG A 2 -21.21 24.19 30.74
N GLN A 3 -19.97 24.19 31.19
CA GLN A 3 -18.83 24.68 30.43
C GLN A 3 -18.76 23.90 29.10
N ARG A 4 -19.20 24.52 28.01
CA ARG A 4 -18.97 24.02 26.65
C ARG A 4 -17.52 24.35 26.29
N SER A 5 -16.70 23.32 26.14
CA SER A 5 -15.39 23.42 25.48
C SER A 5 -15.56 24.03 24.07
N LYS A 6 -14.59 24.85 23.64
CA LYS A 6 -14.57 25.55 22.33
C LYS A 6 -14.44 24.60 21.13
N ASP A 7 -14.10 23.33 21.34
CA ASP A 7 -13.76 22.38 20.28
C ASP A 7 -14.78 21.24 20.19
N GLN A 8 -16.00 21.54 19.73
CA GLN A 8 -16.97 20.50 19.39
C GLN A 8 -16.68 19.96 17.99
N VAL A 9 -16.35 18.68 17.91
CA VAL A 9 -16.17 17.96 16.63
C VAL A 9 -17.34 17.01 16.41
N ASN A 10 -17.79 16.92 15.16
CA ASN A 10 -18.81 15.98 14.73
C ASN A 10 -18.16 14.91 13.84
N ILE A 11 -18.21 13.65 14.30
CA ILE A 11 -17.71 12.50 13.54
C ILE A 11 -18.90 11.76 12.96
N VAL A 12 -18.92 11.59 11.63
CA VAL A 12 -20.00 10.91 10.92
C VAL A 12 -19.39 9.84 10.02
N ALA A 13 -19.81 8.58 10.21
CA ALA A 13 -19.50 7.52 9.27
C ALA A 13 -20.29 7.74 7.98
N ILE A 14 -19.60 7.78 6.83
CA ILE A 14 -20.20 8.02 5.51
C ILE A 14 -19.92 6.88 4.52
N THR A 15 -19.46 5.73 5.01
CA THR A 15 -19.06 4.57 4.20
C THR A 15 -20.21 4.06 3.31
N ASP A 16 -21.44 4.11 3.81
CA ASP A 16 -22.67 3.73 3.10
C ASP A 16 -23.17 4.80 2.12
N ARG A 17 -22.60 6.01 2.14
CA ARG A 17 -23.01 7.15 1.31
C ARG A 17 -22.03 7.45 0.19
N GLN A 18 -20.82 6.90 0.25
CA GLN A 18 -19.73 7.13 -0.69
C GLN A 18 -19.31 5.84 -1.38
N VAL A 19 -18.76 5.98 -2.59
CA VAL A 19 -18.08 4.90 -3.30
C VAL A 19 -16.72 5.40 -3.80
N GLY A 20 -15.72 4.53 -3.75
CA GLY A 20 -14.35 4.81 -4.21
C GLY A 20 -13.97 3.94 -5.41
N PHE A 21 -13.30 4.53 -6.40
CA PHE A 21 -12.74 3.84 -7.55
C PHE A 21 -11.23 4.08 -7.59
N ALA A 22 -10.46 3.01 -7.75
CA ALA A 22 -9.04 3.10 -8.04
C ALA A 22 -8.84 3.13 -9.56
N LEU A 23 -8.28 4.22 -10.07
CA LEU A 23 -7.83 4.35 -11.45
C LEU A 23 -6.30 4.34 -11.47
N ALA A 24 -5.68 3.27 -11.94
CA ALA A 24 -4.22 3.11 -11.90
C ALA A 24 -3.66 2.59 -13.22
N GLY A 25 -2.40 2.94 -13.49
CA GLY A 25 -1.65 2.56 -14.68
C GLY A 25 -1.07 3.79 -15.42
N PRO A 26 -0.15 3.58 -16.37
CA PRO A 26 0.57 4.66 -17.04
C PRO A 26 -0.34 5.62 -17.84
N ARG A 27 -1.51 5.14 -18.29
CA ARG A 27 -2.51 5.93 -19.03
C ARG A 27 -3.63 6.50 -18.14
N SER A 28 -3.52 6.36 -16.82
CA SER A 28 -4.57 6.83 -15.88
C SER A 28 -4.79 8.34 -15.95
N ARG A 29 -3.73 9.14 -16.10
CA ARG A 29 -3.85 10.60 -16.28
C ARG A 29 -4.48 10.97 -17.60
N GLU A 30 -4.09 10.29 -18.68
CA GLU A 30 -4.70 10.49 -20.00
C GLU A 30 -6.21 10.22 -19.92
N LEU A 31 -6.61 9.09 -19.34
CA LEU A 31 -8.02 8.78 -19.11
C LEU A 31 -8.71 9.89 -18.31
N LEU A 32 -8.12 10.28 -17.18
CA LEU A 32 -8.71 11.29 -16.30
C LEU A 32 -8.91 12.62 -17.04
N SER A 33 -7.92 13.07 -17.82
CA SER A 33 -8.01 14.31 -18.61
C SER A 33 -9.11 14.32 -19.67
N ARG A 34 -9.58 13.14 -20.13
CA ARG A 34 -10.69 13.04 -21.09
C ARG A 34 -12.06 13.25 -20.45
N VAL A 35 -12.16 13.09 -19.12
CA VAL A 35 -13.43 13.09 -18.40
C VAL A 35 -13.58 14.23 -17.40
N VAL A 36 -12.56 15.09 -17.25
CA VAL A 36 -12.59 16.30 -16.43
C VAL A 36 -12.35 17.54 -17.29
N ARG A 37 -12.68 18.73 -16.79
CA ARG A 37 -12.38 20.00 -17.48
C ARG A 37 -11.09 20.66 -16.97
N GLU A 38 -10.72 20.31 -15.75
CA GLU A 38 -9.60 20.86 -15.00
C GLU A 38 -8.26 20.27 -15.44
N ASP A 39 -7.18 21.02 -15.21
CA ASP A 39 -5.82 20.50 -15.41
C ASP A 39 -5.48 19.44 -14.34
N VAL A 40 -5.16 18.23 -14.80
CA VAL A 40 -4.71 17.09 -13.98
C VAL A 40 -3.26 16.71 -14.23
N SER A 41 -2.47 17.63 -14.81
CA SER A 41 -1.03 17.52 -14.95
C SER A 41 -0.34 17.36 -13.60
N ASN A 42 0.92 16.91 -13.63
CA ASN A 42 1.74 16.74 -12.43
C ASN A 42 1.87 18.04 -11.61
N LYS A 43 1.85 19.20 -12.29
CA LYS A 43 1.93 20.53 -11.66
C LYS A 43 0.61 20.92 -10.98
N ALA A 44 -0.52 20.67 -11.64
CA ALA A 44 -1.83 21.09 -11.12
C ALA A 44 -2.39 20.16 -10.04
N LEU A 45 -2.13 18.85 -10.15
CA LEU A 45 -2.56 17.83 -9.20
C LEU A 45 -1.34 16.98 -8.78
N PRO A 46 -0.45 17.51 -7.91
CA PRO A 46 0.78 16.82 -7.49
C PRO A 46 0.52 15.54 -6.69
N PHE A 47 1.51 14.65 -6.58
CA PHE A 47 1.38 13.42 -5.80
C PHE A 47 0.98 13.73 -4.34
N LEU A 48 0.07 12.93 -3.77
CA LEU A 48 -0.58 13.14 -2.46
C LEU A 48 -1.47 14.38 -2.34
N SER A 49 -1.83 15.04 -3.45
CA SER A 49 -2.85 16.08 -3.42
C SER A 49 -4.27 15.52 -3.58
N LEU A 50 -5.24 16.30 -3.10
CA LEU A 50 -6.67 16.03 -3.21
C LEU A 50 -7.34 17.24 -3.85
N ARG A 51 -8.23 17.03 -4.82
CA ARG A 51 -9.09 18.08 -5.36
C ARG A 51 -10.53 17.58 -5.50
N THR A 52 -11.48 18.50 -5.40
CA THR A 52 -12.87 18.27 -5.77
C THR A 52 -13.07 18.78 -7.20
N MET A 53 -13.61 17.94 -8.08
CA MET A 53 -13.93 18.29 -9.47
C MET A 53 -14.97 17.34 -10.03
N ASP A 54 -15.55 17.70 -11.18
CA ASP A 54 -16.56 16.88 -11.83
C ASP A 54 -15.94 15.93 -12.85
N ILE A 55 -16.35 14.65 -12.81
CA ILE A 55 -16.06 13.66 -13.85
C ILE A 55 -17.30 13.51 -14.72
N GLY A 56 -17.29 14.16 -15.88
CA GLY A 56 -18.49 14.39 -16.68
C GLY A 56 -19.53 15.20 -15.89
N MET A 57 -20.61 14.54 -15.44
CA MET A 57 -21.64 15.13 -14.58
C MET A 57 -21.57 14.64 -13.12
N VAL A 58 -20.52 13.91 -12.74
CA VAL A 58 -20.38 13.30 -11.41
C VAL A 58 -19.49 14.17 -10.52
N PRO A 59 -20.02 14.78 -9.45
CA PRO A 59 -19.20 15.46 -8.46
C PRO A 59 -18.34 14.46 -7.69
N ALA A 60 -17.03 14.63 -7.74
CA ALA A 60 -16.08 13.70 -7.16
C ALA A 60 -14.95 14.40 -6.38
N ARG A 61 -14.38 13.68 -5.43
CA ARG A 61 -13.09 13.98 -4.80
C ARG A 61 -12.05 13.06 -5.40
N ILE A 62 -10.97 13.63 -5.90
CA ILE A 62 -9.92 12.92 -6.60
C ILE A 62 -8.62 13.10 -5.83
N GLY A 63 -8.12 12.01 -5.26
CA GLY A 63 -6.82 11.95 -4.58
C GLY A 63 -5.77 11.33 -5.49
N ARG A 64 -4.62 11.98 -5.67
CA ARG A 64 -3.52 11.41 -6.44
C ARG A 64 -2.66 10.51 -5.55
N ILE A 65 -3.06 9.25 -5.47
CA ILE A 65 -2.39 8.17 -4.75
C ILE A 65 -2.78 6.83 -5.38
N SER A 66 -1.94 5.81 -5.18
CA SER A 66 -2.15 4.49 -5.77
C SER A 66 -1.50 3.42 -4.92
N PHE A 67 -2.28 2.43 -4.49
CA PHE A 67 -1.76 1.27 -3.77
C PHE A 67 -1.16 0.20 -4.71
N THR A 68 -1.28 0.38 -6.03
CA THR A 68 -0.64 -0.49 -7.04
C THR A 68 0.83 -0.15 -7.28
N GLY A 69 1.29 1.04 -6.86
CA GLY A 69 2.63 1.52 -7.21
C GLY A 69 2.77 2.17 -8.59
N GLU A 70 1.72 2.16 -9.40
CA GLU A 70 1.67 2.89 -10.66
C GLU A 70 1.09 4.29 -10.48
N LEU A 71 1.26 5.16 -11.48
CA LEU A 71 0.50 6.41 -11.57
C LEU A 71 -0.99 6.09 -11.40
N GLY A 72 -1.66 6.81 -10.51
CA GLY A 72 -3.08 6.55 -10.27
C GLY A 72 -3.75 7.57 -9.36
N TYR A 73 -5.06 7.38 -9.27
CA TYR A 73 -6.00 8.25 -8.59
C TYR A 73 -7.03 7.42 -7.83
N GLU A 74 -7.40 7.87 -6.64
CA GLU A 74 -8.59 7.44 -5.94
C GLU A 74 -9.71 8.44 -6.19
N ILE A 75 -10.82 7.97 -6.74
CA ILE A 75 -11.97 8.79 -7.11
C ILE A 75 -13.13 8.43 -6.18
N TRP A 76 -13.55 9.39 -5.37
CA TRP A 76 -14.63 9.24 -4.39
C TRP A 76 -15.85 10.07 -4.79
N CYS A 77 -17.03 9.45 -4.85
CA CYS A 77 -18.28 10.15 -5.14
C CYS A 77 -19.44 9.60 -4.30
N GLY A 78 -20.58 10.29 -4.31
CA GLY A 78 -21.79 9.79 -3.67
C GLY A 78 -22.29 8.50 -4.33
N MET A 79 -22.77 7.53 -3.55
CA MET A 79 -23.16 6.19 -4.03
C MET A 79 -24.12 6.22 -5.23
N ARG A 80 -25.05 7.18 -5.28
CA ARG A 80 -25.98 7.38 -6.41
C ARG A 80 -25.30 7.58 -7.76
N TRP A 81 -24.04 8.03 -7.77
CA TRP A 81 -23.27 8.33 -8.99
C TRP A 81 -22.43 7.16 -9.48
N GLN A 82 -22.35 6.04 -8.73
CA GLN A 82 -21.47 4.92 -9.04
C GLN A 82 -21.58 4.45 -10.50
N ARG A 83 -22.81 4.29 -11.00
CA ARG A 83 -23.07 3.84 -12.38
C ARG A 83 -22.62 4.85 -13.42
N ALA A 84 -22.90 6.13 -13.18
CA ALA A 84 -22.50 7.21 -14.07
C ALA A 84 -20.97 7.33 -14.14
N LEU A 85 -20.29 7.29 -12.99
CA LEU A 85 -18.84 7.34 -12.92
C LEU A 85 -18.19 6.16 -13.67
N MET A 86 -18.64 4.93 -13.39
CA MET A 86 -18.16 3.74 -14.09
C MET A 86 -18.37 3.85 -15.61
N GLY A 87 -19.54 4.34 -16.03
CA GLY A 87 -19.85 4.58 -17.44
C GLY A 87 -18.89 5.56 -18.10
N SER A 88 -18.70 6.74 -17.51
CA SER A 88 -17.80 7.78 -18.02
C SER A 88 -16.36 7.28 -18.18
N LEU A 89 -15.83 6.59 -17.17
CA LEU A 89 -14.46 6.05 -17.22
C LEU A 89 -14.32 4.95 -18.27
N ARG A 90 -15.30 4.04 -18.36
CA ARG A 90 -15.26 2.95 -19.35
C ARG A 90 -15.38 3.46 -20.77
N GLU A 91 -16.23 4.45 -21.02
CA GLU A 91 -16.38 5.05 -22.35
C GLU A 91 -15.10 5.74 -22.80
N ALA A 92 -14.55 6.63 -21.97
CA ALA A 92 -13.35 7.39 -22.30
C ALA A 92 -12.08 6.53 -22.40
N GLY A 93 -12.12 5.30 -21.86
CA GLY A 93 -10.98 4.38 -21.79
C GLY A 93 -11.00 3.22 -22.78
N LYS A 94 -11.97 3.18 -23.70
CA LYS A 94 -12.13 2.06 -24.66
C LYS A 94 -10.88 1.82 -25.50
N ASP A 95 -10.29 2.88 -26.03
CA ASP A 95 -9.05 2.90 -26.82
C ASP A 95 -7.78 2.89 -25.95
N LEU A 96 -7.91 3.17 -24.64
CA LEU A 96 -6.83 3.13 -23.66
C LEU A 96 -6.62 1.74 -23.05
N GLY A 97 -7.24 0.70 -23.61
CA GLY A 97 -7.12 -0.67 -23.12
C GLY A 97 -7.50 -0.80 -21.64
N LEU A 98 -8.43 0.02 -21.16
CA LEU A 98 -8.89 0.01 -19.77
C LEU A 98 -9.46 -1.36 -19.42
N LYS A 99 -9.03 -1.90 -18.27
CA LYS A 99 -9.53 -3.17 -17.73
C LYS A 99 -9.91 -2.98 -16.27
N LEU A 100 -10.93 -3.73 -15.84
CA LEU A 100 -11.23 -3.87 -14.42
C LEU A 100 -10.19 -4.80 -13.79
N PHE A 101 -9.74 -4.46 -12.59
CA PHE A 101 -8.88 -5.32 -11.79
C PHE A 101 -9.48 -5.51 -10.40
N GLY A 102 -9.24 -6.67 -9.82
CA GLY A 102 -9.78 -7.06 -8.51
C GLY A 102 -8.73 -7.05 -7.40
N GLY A 103 -9.17 -7.36 -6.19
CA GLY A 103 -8.32 -7.38 -4.99
C GLY A 103 -7.10 -8.31 -5.08
N ARG A 104 -7.18 -9.42 -5.82
CA ARG A 104 -6.02 -10.32 -6.01
C ARG A 104 -4.89 -9.65 -6.80
N ALA A 105 -5.22 -8.98 -7.90
CA ALA A 105 -4.23 -8.22 -8.66
C ALA A 105 -3.65 -7.07 -7.83
N LEU A 106 -4.50 -6.35 -7.08
CA LEU A 106 -4.04 -5.31 -6.16
C LEU A 106 -3.11 -5.86 -5.06
N GLY A 107 -3.44 -7.03 -4.51
CA GLY A 107 -2.65 -7.73 -3.50
C GLY A 107 -1.27 -8.15 -4.00
N SER A 108 -1.16 -8.58 -5.25
CA SER A 108 0.12 -8.85 -5.91
C SER A 108 0.93 -7.56 -6.11
N LEU A 109 0.34 -6.55 -6.77
CA LEU A 109 1.00 -5.29 -7.10
C LEU A 109 1.56 -4.56 -5.86
N ARG A 110 0.79 -4.52 -4.76
CA ARG A 110 1.24 -3.85 -3.53
C ARG A 110 2.43 -4.57 -2.88
N ILE A 111 2.53 -5.90 -3.01
CA ILE A 111 3.67 -6.68 -2.49
C ILE A 111 4.91 -6.43 -3.36
N GLU A 112 4.76 -6.31 -4.68
CA GLU A 112 5.86 -5.91 -5.56
C GLU A 112 6.45 -4.53 -5.18
N LYS A 113 5.64 -3.67 -4.57
CA LYS A 113 6.05 -2.37 -4.01
C LYS A 113 6.55 -2.43 -2.56
N GLY A 114 6.46 -3.57 -1.90
CA GLY A 114 6.76 -3.72 -0.47
C GLY A 114 5.77 -2.98 0.44
N PHE A 115 4.57 -2.67 -0.04
CA PHE A 115 3.56 -1.97 0.76
C PHE A 115 2.87 -2.93 1.72
N GLY A 116 3.02 -2.69 3.03
CA GLY A 116 2.25 -3.39 4.05
C GLY A 116 0.80 -2.95 4.12
N SER A 117 -0.04 -3.81 4.69
CA SER A 117 -1.46 -3.55 4.95
C SER A 117 -1.78 -3.66 6.45
N TRP A 118 -2.75 -2.87 6.91
CA TRP A 118 -3.25 -2.97 8.28
C TRP A 118 -3.91 -4.34 8.51
N ALA A 119 -3.82 -4.87 9.73
CA ALA A 119 -4.16 -6.23 10.12
C ALA A 119 -3.27 -7.35 9.53
N ARG A 120 -2.31 -7.04 8.65
CA ARG A 120 -1.30 -7.98 8.17
C ARG A 120 0.07 -7.55 8.69
N GLU A 121 0.73 -6.67 7.96
CA GLU A 121 2.03 -6.10 8.33
C GLU A 121 1.90 -5.13 9.49
N TYR A 122 0.80 -4.40 9.61
CA TYR A 122 0.62 -3.41 10.68
C TYR A 122 -0.45 -3.87 11.67
N ARG A 123 -0.07 -4.02 12.94
CA ARG A 123 -0.92 -4.47 14.05
C ARG A 123 -0.51 -3.74 15.33
N PRO A 124 -1.37 -3.66 16.36
CA PRO A 124 -1.02 -3.05 17.66
C PRO A 124 0.12 -3.73 18.43
N ILE A 125 0.70 -4.79 17.88
CA ILE A 125 1.84 -5.54 18.41
C ILE A 125 3.17 -5.14 17.76
N TYR A 126 3.17 -4.30 16.72
CA TYR A 126 4.38 -3.85 16.04
C TYR A 126 4.55 -2.33 16.19
N GLY A 127 5.77 -1.92 16.52
CA GLY A 127 6.17 -0.53 16.52
C GLY A 127 6.40 0.02 15.10
N PRO A 128 6.38 1.35 14.92
CA PRO A 128 6.69 1.98 13.62
C PRO A 128 8.07 1.64 13.09
N GLU A 129 9.08 1.49 13.97
CA GLU A 129 10.43 1.07 13.59
C GLU A 129 10.46 -0.35 13.01
N GLU A 130 9.77 -1.28 13.67
CA GLU A 130 9.70 -2.67 13.23
C GLU A 130 8.98 -2.76 11.87
N ALA A 131 7.93 -1.97 11.69
CA ALA A 131 7.13 -1.93 10.46
C ALA A 131 7.73 -1.08 9.32
N GLY A 132 8.88 -0.42 9.53
CA GLY A 132 9.47 0.48 8.53
C GLY A 132 8.66 1.76 8.27
N LEU A 133 7.85 2.19 9.25
CA LEU A 133 6.96 3.34 9.18
C LEU A 133 7.51 4.59 9.88
N SER A 134 8.73 4.54 10.42
CA SER A 134 9.35 5.63 11.19
C SER A 134 9.37 6.97 10.44
N ARG A 135 9.50 6.94 9.11
CA ARG A 135 9.45 8.13 8.26
C ARG A 135 8.11 8.88 8.27
N PHE A 136 7.03 8.22 8.69
CA PHE A 136 5.70 8.80 8.80
C PHE A 136 5.41 9.34 10.21
N LEU A 137 6.29 9.06 11.17
CA LEU A 137 6.19 9.65 12.49
C LEU A 137 6.58 11.12 12.44
N ARG A 138 5.79 11.93 13.12
CA ARG A 138 6.08 13.34 13.28
C ARG A 138 7.33 13.51 14.14
N GLN A 139 8.33 14.19 13.58
CA GLN A 139 9.63 14.41 14.22
C GLN A 139 9.72 15.76 14.97
N ASP A 140 8.81 16.71 14.70
CA ASP A 140 8.92 18.11 15.09
C ASP A 140 8.23 18.48 16.44
N GLY A 141 8.30 17.60 17.43
CA GLY A 141 8.04 17.98 18.83
C GLY A 141 6.58 18.21 19.25
N GLY A 142 5.60 17.96 18.38
CA GLY A 142 4.19 18.01 18.78
C GLY A 142 3.71 16.76 19.53
N GLU A 143 2.66 16.91 20.35
CA GLU A 143 2.01 15.82 21.10
C GLU A 143 1.11 14.89 20.26
N PHE A 144 1.24 13.57 20.44
CA PHE A 144 0.36 12.55 19.86
C PHE A 144 0.30 11.30 20.75
N ILE A 145 -0.77 10.50 20.63
CA ILE A 145 -0.95 9.28 21.41
C ILE A 145 0.18 8.29 21.09
N GLY A 146 0.91 7.85 22.12
CA GLY A 146 2.02 6.89 21.98
C GLY A 146 3.38 7.52 21.68
N ARG A 147 3.51 8.86 21.69
CA ARG A 147 4.76 9.59 21.41
C ARG A 147 5.96 9.08 22.23
N ALA A 148 5.86 9.08 23.56
CA ALA A 148 6.97 8.71 24.43
C ALA A 148 7.45 7.26 24.17
N ALA A 149 6.51 6.34 23.90
CA ALA A 149 6.83 4.96 23.57
C ALA A 149 7.52 4.86 22.19
N ALA A 150 7.04 5.61 21.19
CA ALA A 150 7.66 5.65 19.87
C ALA A 150 9.09 6.23 19.91
N GLU A 151 9.31 7.30 20.68
CA GLU A 151 10.65 7.89 20.89
C GLU A 151 11.60 6.93 21.62
N ALA A 152 11.12 6.20 22.63
CA ALA A 152 11.90 5.19 23.33
C ALA A 152 12.28 4.04 22.39
N ALA A 153 11.32 3.52 21.62
CA ALA A 153 11.56 2.47 20.63
C ALA A 153 12.54 2.90 19.54
N HIS A 154 12.46 4.15 19.07
CA HIS A 154 13.41 4.72 18.12
C HIS A 154 14.85 4.70 18.66
N LYS A 155 15.05 5.08 19.93
CA LYS A 155 16.37 5.08 20.58
C LYS A 155 16.92 3.67 20.81
N GLN A 156 16.06 2.72 21.17
CA GLN A 156 16.46 1.33 21.43
C GLN A 156 16.74 0.57 20.13
N GLY A 157 16.05 0.91 19.05
CA GLY A 157 16.03 0.16 17.81
C GLY A 157 15.04 -1.01 17.86
N PRO A 158 14.60 -1.50 16.68
CA PRO A 158 13.59 -2.55 16.61
C PRO A 158 14.17 -3.93 16.95
N GLU A 159 13.41 -4.78 17.65
CA GLU A 159 13.78 -6.20 17.86
C GLU A 159 13.57 -7.03 16.60
N ARG A 160 12.53 -6.70 15.82
CA ARG A 160 12.20 -7.33 14.54
C ARG A 160 12.07 -6.29 13.44
N LYS A 161 12.32 -6.68 12.20
CA LYS A 161 12.09 -5.84 11.02
C LYS A 161 11.18 -6.54 10.03
N LEU A 162 10.22 -5.78 9.51
CA LEU A 162 9.46 -6.13 8.34
C LEU A 162 10.40 -6.09 7.12
N VAL A 163 10.48 -7.20 6.40
CA VAL A 163 11.31 -7.36 5.20
C VAL A 163 10.47 -7.82 4.02
N LEU A 164 10.88 -7.42 2.81
CA LEU A 164 10.40 -7.98 1.55
C LEU A 164 11.39 -9.07 1.11
N MET A 165 10.89 -10.24 0.73
CA MET A 165 11.72 -11.36 0.28
C MET A 165 11.20 -11.94 -1.02
N SER A 166 12.11 -12.39 -1.88
CA SER A 166 11.81 -13.28 -3.01
C SER A 166 11.97 -14.74 -2.59
N VAL A 167 11.16 -15.63 -3.15
CA VAL A 167 11.16 -17.07 -2.81
C VAL A 167 11.27 -17.91 -4.08
N GLU A 168 12.15 -18.90 -4.06
CA GLU A 168 12.35 -19.85 -5.17
C GLU A 168 11.30 -20.97 -5.11
N THR A 169 10.07 -20.65 -5.50
CA THR A 169 8.94 -21.61 -5.46
C THR A 169 8.86 -22.48 -6.71
N LYS A 170 8.09 -23.58 -6.61
CA LYS A 170 7.84 -24.51 -7.72
C LYS A 170 6.44 -24.36 -8.31
N ASP A 171 5.41 -24.67 -7.53
CA ASP A 171 4.00 -24.74 -7.95
C ASP A 171 3.02 -24.13 -6.94
N ALA A 172 3.52 -23.61 -5.82
CA ALA A 172 2.75 -22.91 -4.81
C ALA A 172 3.50 -21.67 -4.30
N ASP A 173 2.78 -20.57 -4.13
CA ASP A 173 3.31 -19.35 -3.52
C ASP A 173 2.91 -19.27 -2.05
N ALA A 174 3.76 -18.64 -1.25
CA ALA A 174 3.39 -18.25 0.10
C ALA A 174 2.26 -17.22 0.06
N PHE A 175 1.38 -17.27 1.05
CA PHE A 175 0.20 -16.42 1.16
C PHE A 175 0.16 -15.65 2.49
N GLY A 176 0.57 -16.27 3.58
CA GLY A 176 0.53 -15.71 4.94
C GLY A 176 0.65 -16.79 6.01
N ASP A 177 1.31 -16.43 7.10
CA ASP A 177 1.57 -17.22 8.31
C ASP A 177 2.56 -18.39 8.13
N GLU A 178 3.18 -18.53 6.95
CA GLU A 178 4.26 -19.50 6.73
C GLU A 178 5.49 -19.19 7.60
N PRO A 179 6.18 -20.21 8.17
CA PRO A 179 7.42 -20.02 8.92
C PRO A 179 8.56 -19.50 8.03
N ILE A 180 9.28 -18.50 8.54
CA ILE A 180 10.57 -18.07 7.98
C ILE A 180 11.68 -18.74 8.77
N TRP A 181 12.48 -19.53 8.08
CA TRP A 181 13.65 -20.22 8.61
C TRP A 181 14.91 -19.42 8.30
N HIS A 182 15.90 -19.51 9.19
CA HIS A 182 17.27 -19.07 8.94
C HIS A 182 18.25 -20.05 9.58
N ASN A 183 19.14 -20.65 8.78
CA ASN A 183 20.14 -21.63 9.23
C ASN A 183 19.54 -22.74 10.12
N GLY A 184 18.43 -23.34 9.67
CA GLY A 184 17.78 -24.48 10.34
C GLY A 184 16.92 -24.14 11.56
N LYS A 185 16.68 -22.86 11.87
CA LYS A 185 15.77 -22.42 12.94
C LYS A 185 14.66 -21.52 12.41
N VAL A 186 13.45 -21.65 12.95
CA VAL A 186 12.38 -20.68 12.70
C VAL A 186 12.74 -19.37 13.39
N VAL A 187 12.80 -18.28 12.62
CA VAL A 187 13.14 -16.93 13.11
C VAL A 187 11.99 -15.95 12.97
N GLY A 188 11.01 -16.26 12.11
CA GLY A 188 9.95 -15.34 11.75
C GLY A 188 8.75 -16.01 11.11
N TRP A 189 7.88 -15.18 10.55
CA TRP A 189 6.71 -15.62 9.80
C TRP A 189 6.44 -14.65 8.64
N VAL A 190 5.85 -15.20 7.59
CA VAL A 190 5.29 -14.44 6.48
C VAL A 190 4.00 -13.75 6.96
N THR A 191 3.85 -12.45 6.74
CA THR A 191 2.59 -11.74 7.01
C THR A 191 1.71 -11.69 5.77
N SER A 192 2.31 -11.59 4.59
CA SER A 192 1.61 -11.62 3.31
C SER A 192 2.51 -12.15 2.22
N GLY A 193 1.96 -12.97 1.33
CA GLY A 193 2.65 -13.42 0.13
C GLY A 193 1.76 -13.37 -1.11
N SER A 194 2.39 -13.28 -2.28
CA SER A 194 1.74 -13.41 -3.59
C SER A 194 2.79 -13.59 -4.69
N TYR A 195 2.39 -14.20 -5.79
CA TYR A 195 3.17 -14.15 -7.02
C TYR A 195 3.20 -12.73 -7.60
N GLY A 196 4.39 -12.18 -7.76
CA GLY A 196 4.63 -10.92 -8.46
C GLY A 196 4.58 -11.14 -9.97
N HIS A 197 3.47 -10.78 -10.62
CA HIS A 197 3.31 -11.00 -12.06
C HIS A 197 4.23 -10.12 -12.94
N THR A 198 4.66 -8.96 -12.43
CA THR A 198 5.59 -8.06 -13.13
C THR A 198 7.00 -8.62 -13.10
N VAL A 199 7.42 -9.15 -11.95
CA VAL A 199 8.78 -9.63 -11.69
C VAL A 199 8.96 -11.14 -11.87
N LYS A 200 7.86 -11.88 -12.06
CA LYS A 200 7.82 -13.35 -12.24
C LYS A 200 8.50 -14.12 -11.11
N MET A 201 8.20 -13.75 -9.87
CA MET A 201 8.74 -14.38 -8.67
C MET A 201 7.69 -14.40 -7.57
N SER A 202 7.76 -15.41 -6.71
CA SER A 202 7.03 -15.40 -5.44
C SER A 202 7.65 -14.37 -4.51
N LEU A 203 6.81 -13.50 -3.95
CA LEU A 203 7.23 -12.44 -3.03
C LEU A 203 6.48 -12.55 -1.72
N VAL A 204 7.19 -12.27 -0.63
CA VAL A 204 6.60 -12.18 0.71
C VAL A 204 7.02 -10.93 1.45
N LEU A 205 6.12 -10.45 2.30
CA LEU A 205 6.44 -9.60 3.42
C LEU A 205 6.42 -10.45 4.68
N GLY A 206 7.36 -10.21 5.60
CA GLY A 206 7.42 -10.95 6.86
C GLY A 206 8.35 -10.31 7.87
N TYR A 207 8.28 -10.75 9.12
CA TYR A 207 9.09 -10.22 10.21
C TYR A 207 10.23 -11.16 10.58
N VAL A 208 11.46 -10.65 10.57
CA VAL A 208 12.66 -11.37 11.03
C VAL A 208 13.34 -10.59 12.16
N PRO A 209 14.16 -11.22 13.02
CA PRO A 209 14.96 -10.52 14.01
C PRO A 209 15.84 -9.45 13.34
N ALA A 210 15.89 -8.25 13.91
CA ALA A 210 16.57 -7.10 13.30
C ALA A 210 18.06 -7.34 13.06
N GLY A 211 18.71 -8.15 13.91
CA GLY A 211 20.13 -8.50 13.81
C GLY A 211 20.48 -9.34 12.57
N ILE A 212 19.50 -10.02 11.95
CA ILE A 212 19.71 -10.80 10.72
C ILE A 212 19.00 -10.21 9.50
N ALA A 213 18.31 -9.07 9.65
CA ALA A 213 17.54 -8.45 8.56
C ALA A 213 18.40 -7.90 7.41
N ALA A 214 19.73 -7.87 7.57
CA ALA A 214 20.69 -7.47 6.54
C ALA A 214 21.46 -8.67 5.95
N GLU A 215 21.22 -9.88 6.45
CA GLU A 215 21.85 -11.09 5.92
C GLU A 215 21.35 -11.38 4.50
N LYS A 216 22.27 -11.79 3.63
CA LYS A 216 21.98 -11.99 2.20
C LYS A 216 21.54 -13.40 1.85
N SER A 217 21.72 -14.36 2.76
CA SER A 217 21.54 -15.79 2.49
C SER A 217 21.17 -16.55 3.75
N GLY A 218 20.81 -17.82 3.59
CA GLY A 218 20.49 -18.73 4.71
C GLY A 218 19.03 -18.72 5.11
N PHE A 219 18.18 -17.91 4.44
CA PHE A 219 16.75 -17.89 4.65
C PHE A 219 16.03 -18.94 3.80
N GLU A 220 15.00 -19.53 4.37
CA GLU A 220 14.07 -20.42 3.68
C GLU A 220 12.65 -20.11 4.14
N ILE A 221 11.65 -20.37 3.29
CA ILE A 221 10.25 -20.27 3.65
C ILE A 221 9.62 -21.65 3.49
N GLU A 222 8.90 -22.09 4.51
CA GLU A 222 8.22 -23.37 4.49
C GLU A 222 6.82 -23.23 3.90
N ILE A 223 6.63 -23.77 2.69
CA ILE A 223 5.37 -23.73 1.95
C ILE A 223 4.87 -25.16 1.84
N LEU A 224 3.71 -25.43 2.44
CA LEU A 224 3.08 -26.76 2.43
C LEU A 224 4.01 -27.90 2.92
N GLY A 225 4.90 -27.60 3.88
CA GLY A 225 5.83 -28.56 4.49
C GLY A 225 7.16 -28.74 3.76
N GLU A 226 7.37 -28.06 2.63
CA GLU A 226 8.64 -28.02 1.91
C GLU A 226 9.34 -26.67 2.10
N ARG A 227 10.66 -26.67 2.26
CA ARG A 227 11.44 -25.44 2.46
C ARG A 227 12.04 -24.97 1.14
N PHE A 228 11.77 -23.71 0.82
CA PHE A 228 12.26 -23.07 -0.39
C PHE A 228 13.25 -21.95 -0.05
N PRO A 229 14.38 -21.84 -0.77
CA PRO A 229 15.30 -20.73 -0.60
C PRO A 229 14.59 -19.38 -0.74
N ALA A 230 14.93 -18.44 0.15
CA ALA A 230 14.40 -17.10 0.13
C ALA A 230 15.51 -16.06 0.31
N HIS A 231 15.32 -14.88 -0.27
CA HIS A 231 16.32 -13.81 -0.27
C HIS A 231 15.66 -12.49 0.11
N ILE A 232 16.21 -11.79 1.10
CA ILE A 232 15.75 -10.44 1.46
C ILE A 232 16.08 -9.47 0.32
N LEU A 233 15.08 -8.72 -0.14
CA LEU A 233 15.25 -7.69 -1.15
C LEU A 233 15.64 -6.35 -0.50
N PRO A 234 16.64 -5.63 -1.03
CA PRO A 234 17.09 -4.37 -0.45
C PRO A 234 16.12 -3.20 -0.67
N ALA A 235 15.16 -3.36 -1.60
CA ALA A 235 14.15 -2.38 -1.94
C ALA A 235 12.93 -3.09 -2.57
N ALA A 236 11.89 -2.32 -2.91
CA ALA A 236 10.77 -2.82 -3.68
C ALA A 236 11.21 -3.52 -4.97
N ALA A 237 10.56 -4.64 -5.30
CA ALA A 237 10.86 -5.44 -6.49
C ALA A 237 10.55 -4.69 -7.80
N VAL A 238 9.56 -3.77 -7.75
CA VAL A 238 9.18 -2.92 -8.90
C VAL A 238 9.33 -1.45 -8.54
N ASP A 239 10.00 -0.70 -9.43
CA ASP A 239 10.18 0.76 -9.32
C ASP A 239 10.63 1.19 -7.90
N PRO A 240 11.84 0.78 -7.47
CA PRO A 240 12.34 1.01 -6.11
C PRO A 240 12.47 2.50 -5.76
N LYS A 241 12.60 3.38 -6.76
CA LYS A 241 12.64 4.84 -6.58
C LYS A 241 11.25 5.47 -6.48
N GLY A 242 10.18 4.73 -6.80
CA GLY A 242 8.80 5.23 -6.77
C GLY A 242 8.52 6.30 -7.83
N GLU A 243 9.24 6.25 -8.95
CA GLU A 243 9.15 7.24 -10.02
C GLU A 243 7.81 7.15 -10.75
N ARG A 244 7.25 5.94 -10.92
CA ARG A 244 6.00 5.74 -11.67
C ARG A 244 4.79 6.43 -11.02
N MET A 245 4.70 6.42 -9.69
CA MET A 245 3.63 7.13 -8.98
C MET A 245 3.81 8.65 -9.01
N ARG A 246 5.05 9.13 -9.17
CA ARG A 246 5.43 10.55 -9.06
C ARG A 246 5.53 11.25 -10.43
N ALA A 247 5.63 10.47 -11.51
CA ALA A 247 5.53 10.93 -12.90
C ALA A 247 4.19 11.61 -13.19
#